data_AF-A0A6M2DUZ5-F1
#
_entry.id   AF-A0A6M2DUZ5-F1
#
_cell.length_a   1.000
_cell.length_b   1.000
_cell.length_c   1.000
_cell.angle_alpha   90.00
_cell.angle_beta   90.00
_cell.angle_gamma   90.00
#
_symmetry.space_group_name_H-M   'P 1'
#
loop_
_entity.id
_entity.type
_entity.pdbx_description
1 polymer ?
#
loop_
_entity_poly.entity_id
_entity_poly.type
_entity_poly.pdbx_seq_one_letter_code
_entity_poly.pdbx_strand_id
1 'polypeptide(L)'
;MLRASRLRKSPQIKAYIVLFVCMATKAVHVDLVTELSTQGFIATLKRFISRRGMCSTIHSDNGKNFVGAKRELIELYNFFKSEENKQNLISSATHLGITWQFIPTYAPHFGGLWEGSIKIMKYHIRRVIGTYCLTYEEYVTLLTQIEAILNSRPLLSMSDDSTDLSYLSPSHFLIG
;
A
#
# COMPACT_ATOMS: atom_id res chain seq x y z
N MET A 1 4.95 17.20 -2.53
CA MET A 1 4.18 18.24 -3.27
C MET A 1 4.00 17.75 -4.70
N LEU A 2 2.87 18.08 -5.31
CA LEU A 2 2.60 17.85 -6.73
C LEU A 2 2.28 19.19 -7.40
N ARG A 3 2.54 19.30 -8.70
CA ARG A 3 1.93 20.36 -9.53
C ARG A 3 0.49 19.96 -9.84
N ALA A 4 -0.45 20.89 -9.65
CA ALA A 4 -1.86 20.67 -10.00
C ALA A 4 -2.10 20.47 -11.51
N SER A 5 -1.21 21.00 -12.36
CA SER A 5 -1.30 20.94 -13.82
C SER A 5 0.09 21.04 -14.48
N ARG A 6 0.15 20.88 -15.79
CA ARG A 6 1.38 21.06 -16.60
C ARG A 6 1.70 22.53 -16.91
N LEU A 7 0.90 23.48 -16.42
CA LEU A 7 1.11 24.91 -16.66
C LEU A 7 2.38 25.43 -15.98
N ARG A 8 3.04 26.41 -16.60
CA ARG A 8 4.33 26.98 -16.13
C ARG A 8 4.30 27.52 -14.70
N LYS A 9 3.15 28.05 -14.25
CA LYS A 9 2.92 28.56 -12.89
C LYS A 9 1.82 27.79 -12.16
N SER A 10 1.78 26.46 -12.34
CA SER A 10 0.80 25.63 -11.65
C SER A 10 0.95 25.73 -10.12
N PRO A 11 -0.15 25.86 -9.37
CA PRO A 11 -0.08 25.75 -7.91
C PRO A 11 0.43 24.38 -7.49
N GLN A 12 1.07 24.34 -6.33
CA GLN A 12 1.53 23.10 -5.73
C GLN A 12 0.52 22.62 -4.69
N ILE A 13 0.18 21.33 -4.75
CA ILE A 13 -0.72 20.68 -3.80
C ILE A 13 0.07 19.66 -2.97
N LYS A 14 -0.39 19.42 -1.74
CA LYS A 14 0.14 18.32 -0.93
C LYS A 14 -0.32 16.99 -1.51
N ALA A 15 0.52 15.99 -1.33
CA ALA A 15 0.20 14.61 -1.64
C ALA A 15 0.92 13.71 -0.65
N TYR A 16 0.35 12.54 -0.45
CA TYR A 16 0.75 11.54 0.51
C TYR A 16 0.90 10.22 -0.21
N ILE A 17 1.79 9.39 0.30
CA ILE A 17 2.05 8.07 -0.25
C ILE A 17 1.60 7.07 0.79
N VAL A 18 0.76 6.12 0.38
CA VAL A 18 0.42 4.96 1.20
C VAL A 18 1.27 3.80 0.72
N LEU A 19 1.87 3.08 1.66
CA LEU A 19 2.72 1.93 1.39
C LEU A 19 2.18 0.73 2.17
N PHE A 20 1.93 -0.35 1.44
CA PHE A 20 1.57 -1.65 2.01
C PHE A 20 2.76 -2.60 1.88
N VAL A 21 3.02 -3.39 2.91
CA VAL A 21 4.03 -4.47 2.86
C VAL A 21 3.38 -5.78 3.24
N CYS A 22 3.54 -6.79 2.40
CA CYS A 22 3.16 -8.16 2.74
C CYS A 22 4.17 -8.73 3.76
N MET A 23 3.69 -9.17 4.92
CA MET A 23 4.57 -9.73 5.95
C MET A 23 5.16 -11.10 5.59
N ALA A 24 4.49 -11.85 4.71
CA ALA A 24 4.95 -13.16 4.23
C ALA A 24 6.02 -13.02 3.15
N THR A 25 5.70 -12.37 2.03
CA THR A 25 6.57 -12.30 0.83
C THR A 25 7.45 -11.06 0.77
N LYS A 26 7.25 -10.13 1.70
CA LYS A 26 7.88 -8.79 1.71
C LYS A 26 7.56 -7.96 0.47
N ALA A 27 6.55 -8.35 -0.33
CA ALA A 27 6.05 -7.55 -1.44
C ALA A 27 5.56 -6.19 -0.98
N VAL A 28 5.81 -5.16 -1.77
CA VAL A 28 5.44 -3.77 -1.50
C VAL A 28 4.41 -3.32 -2.52
N HIS A 29 3.38 -2.61 -2.07
CA HIS A 29 2.50 -1.81 -2.94
C HIS A 29 2.56 -0.35 -2.51
N VAL A 30 2.70 0.56 -3.48
CA VAL A 30 2.85 1.99 -3.25
C VAL A 30 1.79 2.72 -4.06
N ASP A 31 1.07 3.61 -3.41
CA ASP A 31 -0.01 4.35 -4.05
C ASP A 31 -0.04 5.81 -3.61
N LEU A 32 -0.53 6.68 -4.49
CA LEU A 32 -0.51 8.13 -4.32
C LEU A 32 -1.90 8.68 -4.03
N VAL A 33 -2.01 9.49 -2.98
CA VAL A 33 -3.25 10.16 -2.59
C VAL A 33 -3.02 11.65 -2.36
N THR A 34 -4.01 12.47 -2.67
CA THR A 34 -3.92 13.94 -2.55
C THR A 34 -4.34 14.44 -1.17
N GLU A 35 -4.88 13.57 -0.32
CA GLU A 35 -5.42 13.91 1.00
C GLU A 35 -4.97 12.91 2.07
N LEU A 36 -4.64 13.42 3.26
CA LEU A 36 -4.39 12.61 4.45
C LEU A 36 -5.70 12.43 5.23
N SER A 37 -6.68 11.80 4.60
CA SER A 37 -8.02 11.58 5.13
C SER A 37 -8.37 10.09 5.19
N THR A 38 -9.39 9.74 5.98
CA THR A 38 -9.95 8.38 5.99
C THR A 38 -10.38 7.94 4.60
N GLN A 39 -11.10 8.80 3.88
CA GLN A 39 -11.58 8.53 2.52
C GLN A 39 -10.42 8.34 1.53
N GLY A 40 -9.38 9.17 1.64
CA GLY A 40 -8.15 9.01 0.86
C GLY A 40 -7.49 7.65 1.09
N PHE A 41 -7.41 7.21 2.34
CA PHE A 41 -6.89 5.88 2.66
C PHE A 41 -7.80 4.76 2.14
N ILE A 42 -9.13 4.84 2.31
CA ILE A 42 -10.06 3.81 1.83
C ILE A 42 -9.98 3.65 0.31
N ALA A 43 -9.89 4.76 -0.43
CA ALA A 43 -9.71 4.71 -1.89
C ALA A 43 -8.42 3.95 -2.27
N THR A 44 -7.36 4.17 -1.50
CA THR A 44 -6.08 3.48 -1.66
C THR A 44 -6.18 1.99 -1.31
N LEU A 45 -6.85 1.64 -0.21
CA LEU A 45 -7.09 0.26 0.19
C LEU A 45 -7.90 -0.50 -0.87
N LYS A 46 -8.94 0.11 -1.44
CA LYS A 46 -9.71 -0.47 -2.55
C LYS A 46 -8.81 -0.77 -3.75
N ARG A 47 -7.97 0.21 -4.15
CA ARG A 47 -7.00 0.02 -5.24
C ARG A 47 -5.98 -1.09 -4.95
N PHE A 48 -5.48 -1.17 -3.71
CA PHE A 48 -4.60 -2.26 -3.27
C PHE A 48 -5.28 -3.62 -3.41
N ILE A 49 -6.49 -3.79 -2.84
CA ILE A 49 -7.23 -5.06 -2.89
C ILE A 49 -7.54 -5.46 -4.34
N SER A 50 -7.97 -4.51 -5.18
CA SER A 50 -8.26 -4.79 -6.59
C SER A 50 -7.04 -5.25 -7.39
N ARG A 51 -5.82 -4.87 -6.98
CA ARG A 51 -4.57 -5.24 -7.69
C ARG A 51 -3.84 -6.43 -7.07
N ARG A 52 -3.93 -6.59 -5.76
CA ARG A 52 -3.11 -7.55 -4.98
C ARG A 52 -3.94 -8.66 -4.34
N GLY A 53 -5.27 -8.58 -4.45
CA GLY A 53 -6.19 -9.45 -3.73
C GLY A 53 -6.43 -8.97 -2.30
N MET A 54 -7.40 -9.62 -1.66
CA MET A 54 -7.78 -9.30 -0.28
C MET A 54 -6.78 -9.90 0.71
N CYS A 55 -6.26 -9.09 1.63
CA CYS A 55 -5.47 -9.57 2.75
C CYS A 55 -6.37 -10.11 3.87
N SER A 56 -5.87 -11.01 4.70
CA SER A 56 -6.58 -11.48 5.90
C SER A 56 -6.49 -10.50 7.07
N THR A 57 -5.33 -9.84 7.24
CA THR A 57 -5.07 -8.95 8.37
C THR A 57 -4.31 -7.70 7.92
N ILE A 58 -4.73 -6.54 8.43
CA ILE A 58 -4.01 -5.27 8.29
C ILE A 58 -3.43 -4.88 9.65
N HIS A 59 -2.15 -4.53 9.64
CA HIS A 59 -1.47 -3.90 10.76
C HIS A 59 -1.17 -2.44 10.42
N SER A 60 -1.50 -1.51 11.33
CA SER A 60 -1.18 -0.09 11.17
C SER A 60 -0.90 0.58 12.51
N ASP A 61 -0.32 1.78 12.49
CA ASP A 61 -0.32 2.67 13.66
C ASP A 61 -1.73 3.23 13.95
N ASN A 62 -1.85 3.96 15.06
CA ASN A 62 -3.09 4.61 15.52
C ASN A 62 -3.39 5.94 14.79
N GLY A 63 -2.89 6.13 13.57
CA GLY A 63 -3.22 7.29 12.74
C GLY A 63 -4.73 7.46 12.57
N LYS A 64 -5.23 8.69 12.70
CA LYS A 64 -6.68 8.98 12.69
C LYS A 64 -7.39 8.51 11.42
N ASN A 65 -6.70 8.60 10.28
CA ASN A 65 -7.16 8.08 8.99
C ASN A 65 -7.34 6.55 9.01
N PHE A 66 -6.45 5.80 9.66
CA PHE A 66 -6.56 4.35 9.80
C PHE A 66 -7.64 3.95 10.80
N VAL A 67 -7.74 4.67 11.93
CA VAL A 67 -8.82 4.48 12.92
C VAL A 67 -10.19 4.71 12.28
N GLY A 68 -10.34 5.79 11.51
CA GLY A 68 -11.56 6.05 10.74
C GLY A 68 -11.84 4.95 9.72
N ALA A 69 -10.82 4.48 8.99
CA ALA A 69 -11.01 3.46 7.96
C ALA A 69 -11.46 2.12 8.56
N LYS A 70 -10.88 1.71 9.69
CA LYS A 70 -11.33 0.53 10.44
C LYS A 70 -12.80 0.66 10.84
N ARG A 71 -13.20 1.82 11.35
CA ARG A 71 -14.59 2.07 11.76
C ARG A 71 -15.55 1.94 10.57
N GLU A 72 -15.25 2.60 9.45
CA GLU A 72 -16.10 2.54 8.25
C GLU A 72 -16.21 1.10 7.70
N LEU A 73 -15.11 0.34 7.72
CA LEU A 73 -15.14 -1.08 7.30
C LEU A 73 -16.03 -1.94 8.20
N ILE A 74 -16.01 -1.70 9.52
CA ILE A 74 -16.87 -2.40 10.48
C ILE A 74 -18.34 -2.01 10.27
N GLU A 75 -18.63 -0.73 10.05
CA GLU A 75 -19.99 -0.25 9.78
C GLU A 75 -20.56 -0.87 8.50
N LEU A 76 -19.77 -0.91 7.42
CA LEU A 76 -20.15 -1.58 6.18
C LEU A 76 -20.40 -3.07 6.39
N TYR A 77 -19.50 -3.76 7.10
CA TYR A 77 -19.67 -5.18 7.41
C TYR A 77 -20.97 -5.46 8.18
N ASN A 78 -21.26 -4.67 9.20
CA ASN A 78 -22.47 -4.82 10.01
C ASN A 78 -23.74 -4.52 9.21
N PHE A 79 -23.70 -3.52 8.32
CA PHE A 79 -24.79 -3.20 7.41
C PHE A 79 -25.11 -4.40 6.51
N PHE A 80 -24.10 -4.97 5.83
CA PHE A 80 -24.30 -6.14 4.98
C PHE A 80 -24.76 -7.37 5.76
N LYS A 81 -24.21 -7.63 6.95
CA LYS A 81 -24.66 -8.73 7.81
C LYS A 81 -26.12 -8.57 8.24
N SER A 82 -26.57 -7.34 8.51
CA SER A 82 -27.96 -7.06 8.87
C SER A 82 -28.94 -7.23 7.70
N GLU A 83 -28.47 -7.03 6.47
CA GLU A 83 -29.25 -7.26 5.24
C GLU A 83 -29.21 -8.72 4.78
N GLU A 84 -28.10 -9.43 4.97
CA GLU A 84 -27.98 -10.87 4.75
C GLU A 84 -28.91 -11.66 5.69
N ASN A 85 -29.07 -11.20 6.93
CA ASN A 85 -30.11 -11.71 7.84
C ASN A 85 -31.55 -11.50 7.33
N LYS A 86 -31.78 -10.64 6.33
CA LYS A 86 -33.08 -10.43 5.69
C LYS A 86 -33.23 -11.17 4.36
N GLN A 87 -32.15 -11.54 3.68
CA GLN A 87 -32.19 -12.17 2.35
C GLN A 87 -31.09 -13.23 2.17
N ASN A 88 -31.45 -14.49 2.38
CA ASN A 88 -30.65 -15.70 2.14
C ASN A 88 -30.35 -16.01 0.65
N LEU A 89 -29.94 -15.07 -0.22
CA LEU A 89 -29.72 -15.44 -1.63
C LEU A 89 -28.71 -14.67 -2.50
N ILE A 90 -27.62 -14.10 -1.99
CA ILE A 90 -26.48 -13.74 -2.88
C ILE A 90 -25.14 -14.05 -2.20
N SER A 91 -24.71 -15.30 -2.35
CA SER A 91 -23.37 -15.76 -2.02
C SER A 91 -22.35 -15.21 -3.03
N SER A 92 -21.25 -14.67 -2.49
CA SER A 92 -19.89 -14.52 -3.08
C SER A 92 -19.24 -13.12 -2.96
N ALA A 93 -19.87 -12.07 -2.41
CA ALA A 93 -19.33 -10.71 -2.53
C ALA A 93 -19.01 -9.89 -1.26
N THR A 94 -19.39 -10.29 -0.03
CA THR A 94 -19.38 -9.29 1.08
C THR A 94 -18.97 -9.77 2.47
N HIS A 95 -18.03 -10.73 2.57
CA HIS A 95 -17.20 -10.81 3.76
C HIS A 95 -15.91 -10.03 3.52
N LEU A 96 -15.91 -8.73 3.82
CA LEU A 96 -14.67 -7.95 3.72
C LEU A 96 -13.58 -8.40 4.71
N GLY A 97 -13.86 -9.35 5.62
CA GLY A 97 -12.95 -10.37 6.20
C GLY A 97 -11.63 -9.94 6.84
N ILE A 98 -11.25 -8.67 6.73
CA ILE A 98 -9.96 -8.13 7.07
C ILE A 98 -9.97 -7.84 8.55
N THR A 99 -9.16 -8.58 9.30
CA THR A 99 -8.90 -8.28 10.70
C THR A 99 -7.99 -7.06 10.78
N TRP A 100 -8.38 -6.03 11.55
CA TRP A 100 -7.55 -4.84 11.70
C TRP A 100 -6.93 -4.76 13.09
N GLN A 101 -5.60 -4.80 13.14
CA GLN A 101 -4.81 -4.76 14.37
C GLN A 101 -3.98 -3.47 14.40
N PHE A 102 -4.16 -2.68 15.46
CA PHE A 102 -3.30 -1.52 15.69
C PHE A 102 -2.08 -1.92 16.49
N ILE A 103 -0.91 -1.45 16.08
CA ILE A 103 0.29 -1.64 16.88
C ILE A 103 0.24 -0.75 18.13
N PRO A 104 0.74 -1.23 19.27
CA PRO A 104 0.89 -0.39 20.45
C PRO A 104 1.76 0.84 20.11
N THR A 105 1.34 2.01 20.60
CA THR A 105 2.26 3.15 20.72
C THR A 105 3.49 2.64 21.47
N TYR A 106 4.69 2.77 20.87
CA TYR A 106 5.99 2.29 21.39
C TYR A 106 6.37 0.82 21.13
N ALA A 107 5.81 0.15 20.13
CA ALA A 107 6.28 -1.18 19.69
C ALA A 107 7.06 -1.13 18.35
N PRO A 108 8.29 -0.57 18.32
CA PRO A 108 9.06 -0.31 17.09
C PRO A 108 9.41 -1.59 16.31
N HIS A 109 9.47 -2.74 16.98
CA HIS A 109 9.73 -4.02 16.33
C HIS A 109 8.67 -4.42 15.29
N PHE A 110 7.41 -3.99 15.47
CA PHE A 110 6.38 -4.29 14.49
C PHE A 110 6.59 -3.52 13.18
N GLY A 111 7.22 -2.34 13.24
CA GLY A 111 7.30 -1.42 12.11
C GLY A 111 8.51 -1.51 11.21
N GLY A 112 9.56 -2.25 11.62
CA GLY A 112 10.83 -2.27 10.89
C GLY A 112 10.71 -2.60 9.40
N LEU A 113 9.76 -3.48 9.01
CA LEU A 113 9.56 -3.86 7.60
C LEU A 113 9.00 -2.73 6.74
N TRP A 114 7.94 -2.05 7.19
CA TRP A 114 7.40 -0.92 6.43
C TRP A 114 8.27 0.32 6.57
N GLU A 115 8.91 0.56 7.72
CA GLU A 115 9.86 1.65 7.90
C GLU A 115 11.07 1.52 6.97
N GLY A 116 11.63 0.32 6.84
CA GLY A 116 12.69 0.01 5.88
C GLY A 116 12.24 0.26 4.44
N SER A 117 11.05 -0.20 4.08
CA SER A 117 10.48 0.00 2.74
C SER A 117 10.25 1.49 2.43
N ILE A 118 9.73 2.25 3.41
CA ILE A 118 9.56 3.71 3.31
C ILE A 118 10.92 4.40 3.12
N LYS A 119 11.95 3.97 3.84
CA LYS A 119 13.30 4.54 3.75
C LYS A 119 13.88 4.35 2.34
N ILE A 120 13.78 3.14 1.78
CA ILE A 120 14.29 2.82 0.43
C ILE A 120 13.47 3.55 -0.64
N MET A 121 12.14 3.57 -0.53
CA MET A 121 11.28 4.35 -1.44
C MET A 121 11.66 5.83 -1.46
N LYS A 122 11.79 6.46 -0.28
CA LYS A 122 12.22 7.88 -0.17
C LYS A 122 13.63 8.11 -0.71
N TYR A 123 14.51 7.11 -0.65
CA TYR A 123 15.83 7.18 -1.25
C TYR A 123 15.75 7.26 -2.78
N HIS A 124 14.98 6.38 -3.43
CA HIS A 124 14.80 6.42 -4.88
C HIS A 124 14.12 7.72 -5.35
N ILE A 125 13.04 8.14 -4.68
CA ILE A 125 12.33 9.40 -4.99
C ILE A 125 13.30 10.59 -5.01
N ARG A 126 14.14 10.73 -3.96
CA ARG A 126 15.09 11.85 -3.86
C ARG A 126 16.14 11.84 -4.96
N ARG A 127 16.59 10.67 -5.39
CA ARG A 127 17.61 10.55 -6.46
C ARG A 127 17.04 10.82 -7.85
N VAL A 128 15.81 10.39 -8.11
CA VAL A 128 15.20 10.54 -9.45
C VAL A 128 14.64 11.95 -9.62
N ILE A 129 13.91 12.48 -8.63
CA ILE A 129 13.24 13.78 -8.76
C ILE A 129 14.14 14.95 -8.31
N GLY A 130 15.05 14.75 -7.34
CA GLY A 130 15.79 15.85 -6.74
C GLY A 130 14.84 16.91 -6.14
N THR A 131 14.88 18.12 -6.69
CA THR A 131 14.04 19.26 -6.28
C THR A 131 12.86 19.53 -7.21
N TYR A 132 12.69 18.75 -8.29
CA TYR A 132 11.58 18.92 -9.22
C TYR A 132 10.23 18.59 -8.58
N CYS A 133 9.16 19.18 -9.10
CA CYS A 133 7.79 18.93 -8.63
C CYS A 133 7.00 18.32 -9.79
N LEU A 134 6.52 17.09 -9.61
CA LEU A 134 5.82 16.31 -10.63
C LEU A 134 4.30 16.56 -10.58
N THR A 135 3.59 16.37 -11.69
CA THR A 135 2.12 16.24 -11.68
C THR A 135 1.69 14.91 -11.06
N TYR A 136 0.39 14.73 -10.83
CA TYR A 136 -0.14 13.46 -10.33
C TYR A 136 0.29 12.26 -11.19
N GLU A 137 0.02 12.29 -12.50
CA GLU A 137 0.37 11.19 -13.42
C GLU A 137 1.87 10.89 -13.49
N GLU A 138 2.71 11.93 -13.49
CA GLU A 138 4.17 11.80 -13.49
C GLU A 138 4.64 11.12 -12.20
N TYR A 139 4.07 11.49 -11.05
CA TYR A 139 4.44 10.92 -9.76
C TYR A 139 3.93 9.48 -9.59
N VAL A 140 2.69 9.19 -10.02
CA VAL A 140 2.17 7.80 -10.02
C VAL A 140 3.07 6.90 -10.87
N THR A 141 3.43 7.34 -12.07
CA THR A 141 4.33 6.58 -12.97
C THR A 141 5.65 6.27 -12.27
N LEU A 142 6.28 7.27 -11.65
CA LEU A 142 7.52 7.08 -10.91
C LEU A 142 7.34 6.09 -9.74
N LEU A 143 6.26 6.21 -8.97
CA LEU A 143 6.01 5.32 -7.84
C LEU A 143 5.81 3.87 -8.30
N THR A 144 5.14 3.65 -9.43
CA THR A 144 5.03 2.32 -10.03
C THR A 144 6.39 1.74 -10.42
N GLN A 145 7.29 2.55 -10.98
CA GLN A 145 8.66 2.12 -11.28
C GLN A 145 9.47 1.81 -10.01
N ILE A 146 9.33 2.64 -8.98
CA ILE A 146 9.98 2.41 -7.67
C ILE A 146 9.42 1.14 -7.01
N GLU A 147 8.11 0.91 -7.07
CA GLU A 147 7.48 -0.32 -6.60
C GLU A 147 8.06 -1.56 -7.30
N ALA A 148 8.25 -1.50 -8.62
CA ALA A 148 8.88 -2.59 -9.38
C ALA A 148 10.32 -2.86 -8.90
N ILE A 149 11.12 -1.81 -8.67
CA ILE A 149 12.48 -1.94 -8.12
C ILE A 149 12.46 -2.58 -6.74
N LEU A 150 11.60 -2.09 -5.83
CA LEU A 150 11.48 -2.64 -4.48
C LEU A 150 11.11 -4.13 -4.54
N ASN A 151 10.21 -4.53 -5.43
CA ASN A 151 9.78 -5.93 -5.58
C ASN A 151 10.75 -6.81 -6.36
N SER A 152 11.77 -6.23 -7.02
CA SER A 152 12.82 -6.99 -7.72
C SER A 152 14.01 -7.34 -6.83
N ARG A 153 14.01 -6.91 -5.55
CA ARG A 153 15.12 -7.19 -4.64
C ARG A 153 15.21 -8.69 -4.30
N PRO A 154 16.42 -9.25 -4.18
CA PRO A 154 16.61 -10.65 -3.78
C PRO A 154 16.17 -10.88 -2.33
N LEU A 155 15.47 -11.99 -2.09
CA LEU A 155 15.11 -12.52 -0.78
C LEU A 155 15.99 -13.70 -0.38
N LEU A 156 16.19 -14.63 -1.32
CA LEU A 156 17.01 -15.85 -1.17
C LEU A 156 17.60 -16.24 -2.52
N SER A 157 18.75 -16.93 -2.52
CA SER A 157 19.22 -17.68 -3.69
C SER A 157 18.27 -18.84 -3.96
N MET A 158 18.11 -19.22 -5.24
CA MET A 158 17.31 -20.39 -5.61
C MET A 158 18.14 -21.68 -5.68
N SER A 159 19.46 -21.54 -5.62
CA SER A 159 20.42 -22.63 -5.70
C SER A 159 21.54 -22.43 -4.68
N ASP A 160 22.17 -23.54 -4.30
CA ASP A 160 23.40 -23.57 -3.49
C ASP A 160 24.66 -23.49 -4.38
N ASP A 161 24.51 -23.55 -5.71
CA ASP A 161 25.60 -23.35 -6.65
C ASP A 161 26.05 -21.89 -6.65
N SER A 162 27.31 -21.66 -6.26
CA SER A 162 27.93 -20.32 -6.23
C SER A 162 27.98 -19.60 -7.58
N THR A 163 27.80 -20.32 -8.69
CA THR A 163 27.78 -19.76 -10.05
C THR A 163 26.36 -19.44 -10.54
N ASP A 164 25.33 -19.96 -9.88
CA ASP A 164 23.95 -19.65 -10.20
C ASP A 164 23.52 -18.35 -9.51
N LEU A 165 23.26 -17.32 -10.31
CA LEU A 165 22.85 -15.99 -9.85
C LEU A 165 21.32 -15.85 -9.74
N SER A 166 20.57 -16.94 -9.92
CA SER A 166 19.11 -16.92 -9.77
C SER A 166 18.71 -16.65 -8.31
N TYR A 167 17.68 -15.82 -8.15
CA TYR A 167 17.20 -15.41 -6.84
C TYR A 167 15.68 -15.33 -6.81
N LEU A 168 15.13 -15.67 -5.66
CA LEU A 168 13.74 -15.44 -5.35
C LEU A 168 13.56 -13.98 -4.92
N SER A 169 12.53 -13.33 -5.43
CA SER A 169 12.20 -11.94 -5.13
C SER A 169 10.72 -11.82 -4.78
N PRO A 170 10.28 -10.70 -4.17
CA PRO A 170 8.85 -10.47 -3.97
C PRO A 170 8.05 -10.49 -5.27
N SER A 171 8.61 -10.05 -6.40
CA SER A 171 7.91 -10.04 -7.68
C SER A 171 7.51 -11.43 -8.15
N HIS A 172 8.34 -12.46 -7.93
CA HIS A 172 7.99 -13.86 -8.24
C HIS A 172 6.67 -14.29 -7.58
N PHE A 173 6.36 -13.79 -6.37
CA PHE A 173 5.08 -14.05 -5.72
C PHE A 173 3.91 -13.20 -6.24
N LEU A 174 4.19 -12.09 -6.90
CA LEU A 174 3.17 -11.14 -7.37
C LEU A 174 2.73 -11.38 -8.81
N ILE A 175 3.65 -11.83 -9.67
CA ILE A 175 3.42 -11.98 -11.11
C ILE A 175 3.55 -13.43 -11.61
N GLY A 176 4.10 -14.35 -10.81
CA GLY A 176 4.45 -15.71 -11.22
C GLY A 176 5.81 -15.73 -11.88
#